data_AF-A0ABD2H724-F1
#
_entry.id   AF-A0ABD2H724-F1
#
_cell.length_a   1.000
_cell.length_b   1.000
_cell.length_c   1.000
_cell.angle_alpha   90.00
_cell.angle_beta   90.00
_cell.angle_gamma   90.00
#
_symmetry.space_group_name_H-M   'P 1'
#
loop_
_entity.id
_entity.type
_entity.pdbx_description
1 polymer ?
#
loop_
_entity_poly.entity_id
_entity_poly.type
_entity_poly.pdbx_seq_one_letter_code
_entity_poly.pdbx_strand_id
1 'polypeptide(L)'
;MELKVWVDGVQRVVCGVTEATTCQEVVIALAQAIGRTGRYTLVEKWRDSERHLAPHESPVASLNTWGQYAGDVQLILHRTGPSLTERPPLRRTPSKRS
;
A
#
# COMPACT_ATOMS: atom_id res chain seq x y z
N MET A 1 5.59 4.11 16.05
CA MET A 1 5.40 2.65 16.09
C MET A 1 6.13 2.02 14.91
N GLU A 2 6.26 0.69 14.91
CA GLU A 2 6.76 -0.10 13.78
C GLU A 2 5.63 -0.96 13.20
N LEU A 3 5.42 -0.90 11.88
CA LEU A 3 4.40 -1.68 11.19
C LEU A 3 5.07 -2.79 10.37
N LYS A 4 4.68 -4.04 10.60
CA LYS A 4 5.14 -5.20 9.81
C LYS A 4 4.21 -5.40 8.62
N VAL A 5 4.72 -5.19 7.41
CA VAL A 5 3.96 -5.29 6.16
C VAL A 5 4.64 -6.28 5.21
N TRP A 6 3.89 -7.22 4.68
CA TRP A 6 4.31 -8.16 3.67
C TRP A 6 4.19 -7.56 2.29
N VAL A 7 5.27 -7.57 1.53
CA VAL A 7 5.34 -7.03 0.17
C VAL A 7 5.94 -8.10 -0.73
N ASP A 8 5.17 -8.61 -1.70
CA ASP A 8 5.67 -9.59 -2.68
C ASP A 8 6.26 -10.87 -2.04
N GLY A 9 5.73 -11.27 -0.87
CA GLY A 9 6.24 -12.40 -0.08
C GLY A 9 7.42 -12.06 0.85
N VAL A 10 7.85 -10.80 0.91
CA VAL A 10 8.93 -10.34 1.80
C VAL A 10 8.36 -9.47 2.91
N GLN A 11 8.69 -9.79 4.16
CA GLN A 11 8.30 -8.97 5.30
C GLN A 11 9.16 -7.70 5.37
N ARG A 12 8.51 -6.54 5.40
CA ARG A 12 9.11 -5.21 5.51
C ARG A 12 8.60 -4.52 6.77
N VAL A 13 9.45 -3.72 7.39
CA VAL A 13 9.07 -2.93 8.57
C VAL A 13 9.07 -1.46 8.19
N VAL A 14 7.96 -0.78 8.46
CA VAL A 14 7.84 0.67 8.32
C VAL A 14 7.99 1.31 9.69
N CYS A 15 9.03 2.13 9.84
CA CYS A 15 9.25 2.92 11.06
C CYS A 15 8.62 4.31 10.92
N GLY A 16 8.14 4.88 12.02
CA GLY A 16 7.57 6.23 12.04
C GLY A 16 6.07 6.32 11.73
N VAL A 17 5.37 5.18 11.68
CA VAL A 17 3.90 5.18 11.60
C VAL A 17 3.28 5.64 12.92
N THR A 18 2.21 6.41 12.79
CA THR A 18 1.41 6.97 13.88
C THR A 18 -0.08 6.76 13.60
N GLU A 19 -0.94 7.05 14.56
CA GLU A 19 -2.40 6.97 14.40
C GLU A 19 -2.95 7.97 13.36
N ALA A 20 -2.24 9.09 13.15
CA ALA A 20 -2.56 10.07 12.12
C ALA A 20 -2.12 9.61 10.72
N THR A 21 -1.20 8.65 10.62
CA THR A 21 -0.71 8.15 9.34
C THR A 21 -1.79 7.30 8.68
N THR A 22 -2.20 7.67 7.47
CA THR A 22 -3.23 6.94 6.73
C THR A 22 -2.64 5.75 5.98
N CYS A 23 -3.46 4.74 5.65
CA CYS A 23 -3.05 3.61 4.83
C CYS A 23 -2.48 4.07 3.49
N GLN A 24 -3.05 5.14 2.92
CA GLN A 24 -2.53 5.75 1.70
C GLN A 24 -1.09 6.24 1.86
N GLU A 25 -0.77 6.95 2.94
CA GLU A 25 0.60 7.43 3.18
C GLU A 25 1.59 6.28 3.38
N VAL A 26 1.20 5.24 4.14
CA VAL A 26 2.04 4.04 4.32
C VAL A 26 2.28 3.33 3.00
N VAL A 27 1.23 3.16 2.19
CA VAL A 27 1.30 2.59 0.84
C VAL A 27 2.26 3.40 -0.03
N ILE A 28 2.15 4.73 -0.03
CA ILE A 28 2.99 5.61 -0.83
C ILE A 28 4.45 5.51 -0.37
N ALA A 29 4.70 5.59 0.93
CA ALA A 29 6.05 5.48 1.50
C ALA A 29 6.69 4.13 1.17
N LEU A 30 5.93 3.03 1.30
CA LEU A 30 6.37 1.69 0.90
C LEU A 30 6.66 1.61 -0.60
N ALA A 31 5.73 2.08 -1.43
CA ALA A 31 5.85 2.10 -2.89
C ALA A 31 7.09 2.89 -3.36
N GLN A 32 7.36 4.04 -2.73
CA GLN A 32 8.55 4.85 -2.98
C GLN A 32 9.82 4.14 -2.52
N ALA A 33 9.82 3.53 -1.32
CA ALA A 33 10.97 2.80 -0.78
C ALA A 33 11.34 1.56 -1.61
N ILE A 34 10.36 0.87 -2.20
CA ILE A 34 10.61 -0.26 -3.11
C ILE A 34 10.84 0.18 -4.56
N GLY A 35 10.70 1.47 -4.88
CA GLY A 35 10.82 1.99 -6.25
C GLY A 35 9.72 1.53 -7.20
N ARG A 36 8.57 1.06 -6.70
CA ARG A 36 7.43 0.61 -7.52
C ARG A 36 6.24 1.52 -7.28
N THR A 37 6.01 2.46 -8.17
CA THR A 37 4.83 3.34 -8.13
C THR A 37 3.61 2.62 -8.71
N GLY A 38 2.47 2.71 -8.02
CA GLY A 38 1.32 1.85 -8.26
C GLY A 38 0.13 2.23 -7.42
N ARG A 39 -1.05 1.70 -7.78
CA ARG A 39 -2.22 1.71 -6.89
C ARG A 39 -2.13 0.48 -5.99
N TYR A 40 -1.82 0.70 -4.72
CA TYR A 40 -1.82 -0.36 -3.72
C TYR A 40 -2.85 -0.08 -2.64
N THR A 41 -3.24 -1.15 -1.95
CA THR A 41 -4.10 -1.15 -0.77
C THR A 41 -3.41 -2.00 0.29
N LEU A 42 -3.62 -1.65 1.56
CA LEU A 42 -3.23 -2.51 2.65
C LEU A 42 -4.35 -3.51 2.91
N VAL A 43 -3.97 -4.77 3.01
CA VAL A 43 -4.87 -5.87 3.35
C VAL A 43 -4.40 -6.44 4.67
N GLU A 44 -5.29 -6.51 5.63
CA GLU A 44 -5.03 -7.18 6.90
C GLU A 44 -5.53 -8.62 6.79
N LYS A 45 -4.61 -9.58 6.96
CA LYS A 45 -4.88 -11.00 6.96
C LYS A 45 -4.80 -11.53 8.37
N TRP A 46 -5.86 -12.16 8.83
CA TRP A 46 -5.94 -12.82 10.13
C TRP A 46 -6.46 -14.24 9.96
N ARG A 47 -5.59 -15.23 10.21
CA ARG A 47 -5.89 -16.66 10.00
C ARG A 47 -6.36 -16.91 8.55
N ASP A 48 -7.67 -17.07 8.36
CA ASP A 48 -8.33 -17.27 7.06
C ASP A 48 -9.12 -16.05 6.55
N SER A 49 -9.19 -14.98 7.33
CA SER A 49 -9.89 -13.75 6.99
C SER A 49 -8.93 -12.73 6.40
N GLU A 50 -9.23 -12.21 5.21
CA GLU A 50 -8.52 -11.11 4.57
C GLU A 50 -9.46 -9.92 4.42
N ARG A 51 -9.05 -8.74 4.90
CA ARG A 51 -9.84 -7.52 4.82
C ARG A 51 -9.03 -6.40 4.18
N HIS A 52 -9.63 -5.74 3.19
CA HIS A 52 -9.02 -4.59 2.54
C HIS A 52 -9.27 -3.33 3.37
N LEU A 53 -8.20 -2.63 3.72
CA LEU A 53 -8.27 -1.35 4.41
C LEU A 53 -8.50 -0.23 3.41
N ALA A 54 -9.38 0.69 3.80
CA ALA A 54 -9.65 1.83 2.96
C ALA A 54 -8.47 2.83 3.00
N PRO A 55 -8.23 3.60 1.93
CA PRO A 55 -7.08 4.50 1.86
C PRO A 55 -7.11 5.62 2.92
N HIS A 56 -8.30 5.97 3.40
CA HIS A 56 -8.55 6.99 4.42
C HIS A 56 -8.51 6.44 5.85
N GLU A 57 -8.44 5.11 6.02
CA GLU A 57 -8.28 4.50 7.33
C GLU A 57 -6.82 4.50 7.76
N SER A 58 -6.60 4.53 9.07
CA SER A 58 -5.27 4.40 9.65
C SER A 58 -4.96 2.92 9.90
N PRO A 59 -3.80 2.40 9.45
CA PRO A 59 -3.43 1.01 9.69
C PRO A 59 -3.24 0.74 11.17
N VAL A 60 -2.80 1.75 11.93
CA VAL A 60 -2.71 1.68 13.39
C VAL A 60 -4.10 1.58 14.03
N ALA A 61 -5.08 2.39 13.59
CA ALA A 61 -6.44 2.30 14.11
C ALA A 61 -7.11 0.96 13.78
N SER A 62 -6.82 0.42 12.58
CA SER A 62 -7.31 -0.88 12.15
C SER A 62 -6.74 -1.99 13.03
N LEU A 63 -5.40 -2.03 13.21
CA LEU A 63 -4.75 -2.93 14.17
C LEU A 63 -5.29 -2.76 15.59
N ASN A 64 -5.52 -1.53 16.03
CA ASN A 64 -6.05 -1.26 17.36
C ASN A 64 -7.49 -1.79 17.52
N THR A 65 -8.28 -1.81 16.44
CA THR A 65 -9.61 -2.43 16.41
C THR A 65 -9.54 -3.95 16.63
N TRP A 66 -8.46 -4.61 16.17
CA TRP A 66 -8.18 -6.01 16.51
C TRP A 66 -7.70 -6.20 17.95
N GLY A 67 -7.17 -5.16 18.59
CA GLY A 67 -6.75 -5.17 19.99
C GLY A 67 -5.71 -6.25 20.29
N GLN A 68 -6.10 -7.25 21.10
CA GLN A 68 -5.23 -8.38 21.46
C GLN A 68 -4.78 -9.24 20.25
N TYR A 69 -5.57 -9.25 19.17
CA TYR A 69 -5.26 -10.03 17.97
C TYR A 69 -4.36 -9.29 16.98
N ALA A 70 -4.06 -8.01 17.23
CA ALA A 70 -3.22 -7.20 16.35
C ALA A 70 -1.84 -7.81 16.08
N GLY A 71 -1.33 -8.64 17.02
CA GLY A 71 -0.08 -9.38 16.84
C GLY A 71 -0.16 -10.56 15.87
N ASP A 72 -1.34 -11.16 15.71
CA ASP A 72 -1.60 -12.25 14.76
C ASP A 72 -2.03 -11.73 13.37
N VAL A 73 -2.43 -10.46 13.29
CA VAL A 73 -2.81 -9.82 12.02
C VAL A 73 -1.55 -9.52 11.21
N GLN A 74 -1.54 -10.00 9.97
CA GLN A 74 -0.49 -9.72 9.00
C GLN A 74 -0.98 -8.66 8.02
N LEU A 75 -0.33 -7.51 7.98
CA LEU A 75 -0.58 -6.52 6.94
C LEU A 75 0.16 -6.93 5.67
N ILE A 76 -0.54 -6.90 4.54
CA ILE A 76 -0.06 -7.30 3.22
C ILE A 76 -0.32 -6.13 2.27
N LEU A 77 0.70 -5.71 1.53
CA LEU A 77 0.57 -4.71 0.49
C LEU A 77 0.05 -5.38 -0.77
N HIS A 78 -1.23 -5.17 -1.07
CA HIS A 78 -1.87 -5.72 -2.27
C HIS A 78 -1.94 -4.67 -3.38
N ARG A 79 -1.57 -5.06 -4.60
CA ARG A 79 -1.66 -4.16 -5.77
C ARG A 79 -3.06 -4.26 -6.38
N THR A 80 -3.84 -3.19 -6.27
CA THR A 80 -5.25 -3.16 -6.71
C THR A 80 -5.46 -2.74 -8.17
N GLY A 81 -4.42 -2.24 -8.85
CA GLY A 81 -4.52 -1.98 -10.29
C GLY A 81 -3.28 -1.33 -10.91
N PRO A 82 -3.25 -1.21 -12.25
CA PRO A 82 -2.26 -0.39 -12.93
C PRO A 82 -2.37 1.06 -12.46
N SER A 83 -1.24 1.73 -12.29
CA SER A 83 -1.22 3.16 -11.96
C SER A 83 -2.03 3.94 -13.01
N LEU A 84 -3.04 4.70 -12.58
CA LEU A 84 -3.79 5.63 -13.44
C LEU A 84 -2.92 6.77 -14.02
N THR A 85 -1.61 6.73 -13.82
CA THR A 85 -0.59 7.57 -14.44
C THR A 85 0.25 6.80 -15.47
N GLU A 86 -0.33 5.85 -16.18
CA GLU A 86 -0.08 5.81 -17.62
C GLU A 86 -0.77 7.04 -18.24
N ARG A 87 -0.11 8.20 -18.07
CA ARG A 87 -0.23 9.24 -19.07
C ARG A 87 0.11 8.52 -20.38
N PRO A 88 -0.80 8.39 -21.36
CA PRO A 88 -0.40 7.81 -22.64
C PRO A 88 0.85 8.59 -23.07
N PRO A 89 1.93 7.94 -23.53
CA PRO A 89 2.97 8.70 -24.20
C PRO A 89 2.22 9.50 -25.25
N LEU A 90 2.23 10.83 -25.14
CA LEU A 90 1.76 11.68 -26.22
C LEU A 90 2.55 11.17 -27.41
N ARG A 91 1.90 10.40 -28.29
CA ARG A 91 2.36 10.15 -29.64
C ARG A 91 2.34 11.52 -30.30
N ARG A 92 3.34 12.35 -29.99
CA ARG A 92 3.78 13.40 -30.89
C ARG A 92 4.43 12.65 -32.03
N THR A 93 3.58 12.34 -33.00
CA THR A 93 3.94 11.91 -34.35
C THR A 93 5.14 12.74 -34.82
N PRO A 94 6.29 12.12 -35.16
CA PRO A 94 7.23 12.76 -36.05
C PRO A 94 6.70 12.66 -37.49
N SER A 95 7.29 13.47 -38.37
CA SER A 95 7.01 13.62 -39.82
C SER A 95 5.90 14.63 -40.10
N LYS A 96 6.17 15.90 -40.48
CA LYS A 96 7.16 16.44 -41.42
C LYS A 96 7.13 15.71 -42.78
N ARG A 97 6.72 16.49 -43.79
CA ARG A 97 7.07 16.41 -45.21
C ARG A 97 6.24 15.44 -46.06
N SER A 98 5.33 16.01 -46.85
CA SER A 98 5.39 16.01 -48.32
C SER A 98 4.57 17.15 -48.88
#